data_AF-V4PJ69-F1
#
_entry.id   AF-V4PJ69-F1
#
_cell.length_a   1.000
_cell.length_b   1.000
_cell.length_c   1.000
_cell.angle_alpha   90.00
_cell.angle_beta   90.00
_cell.angle_gamma   90.00
#
_symmetry.space_group_name_H-M   'P 1'
#
loop_
_entity.id
_entity.type
_entity.pdbx_description
1 polymer ?
#
loop_
_entity_poly.entity_id
_entity_poly.type
_entity_poly.pdbx_seq_one_letter_code
_entity_poly.pdbx_strand_id
1 'polypeptide(L)'
;MTEFTCPSCGAPVRFFSGLSVSAVCRQCQTLVVRRDADIEAMGKMAELPQDMSPFQIGTQAFDGTVGIGLVGRIRMAWADGFWNEWFFVCDDGRKGWLSEAQGTYALSYEYTHPLHKNTDGMIDRWVAGKGNKVAIVGQTLKIEGQVYTATDRKLADCVGCEGELPIVSPRGQRSLSFDFMSDTDMFATIDIGNGERHVFIGRYVEWTDLRASNLKPVVGWS
;
A
#
# COMPACT_ATOMS: atom_id res chain seq x y z
N MET A 1 12.73 12.99 -12.06
CA MET A 1 11.81 12.35 -13.02
C MET A 1 12.62 11.67 -14.11
N THR A 2 12.41 10.36 -14.29
CA THR A 2 13.02 9.57 -15.36
C THR A 2 11.90 9.05 -16.25
N GLU A 3 12.07 9.13 -17.57
CA GLU A 3 11.09 8.64 -18.55
C GLU A 3 11.69 7.45 -19.32
N PHE A 4 10.89 6.41 -19.48
CA PHE A 4 11.23 5.22 -20.27
C PHE A 4 10.15 4.95 -21.32
N THR A 5 10.48 4.13 -22.31
CA THR A 5 9.55 3.70 -23.36
C THR A 5 8.92 2.37 -22.98
N CYS A 6 7.59 2.32 -22.85
CA CYS A 6 6.87 1.08 -22.51
C CYS A 6 7.26 -0.06 -23.48
N PRO A 7 7.80 -1.19 -23.00
CA PRO A 7 8.26 -2.28 -23.87
C PRO A 7 7.11 -2.95 -24.65
N SER A 8 5.87 -2.80 -24.19
CA SER A 8 4.71 -3.41 -24.84
C SER A 8 4.02 -2.54 -25.90
N CYS A 9 4.14 -1.20 -25.85
CA CYS A 9 3.38 -0.33 -26.76
C CYS A 9 4.12 0.93 -27.23
N GLY A 10 5.32 1.20 -26.74
CA GLY A 10 6.10 2.39 -27.12
C GLY A 10 5.67 3.71 -26.44
N ALA A 11 4.60 3.72 -25.65
CA ALA A 11 4.16 4.92 -24.93
C ALA A 11 5.13 5.30 -23.79
N PRO A 12 5.26 6.59 -23.43
CA PRO A 12 6.10 7.02 -22.33
C PRO A 12 5.58 6.50 -20.98
N VAL A 13 6.50 6.01 -20.15
CA VAL A 13 6.28 5.60 -18.76
C VAL A 13 7.19 6.43 -17.88
N ARG A 14 6.60 7.24 -17.00
CA ARG A 14 7.32 8.20 -16.16
C ARG A 14 7.43 7.69 -14.74
N PHE A 15 8.64 7.82 -14.19
CA PHE A 15 8.96 7.65 -12.80
C PHE A 15 9.29 9.02 -12.21
N PHE A 16 8.38 9.61 -11.45
CA PHE A 16 8.56 10.87 -10.74
C PHE A 16 9.47 10.68 -9.52
N SER A 17 9.39 9.53 -8.85
CA SER A 17 10.18 9.25 -7.64
C SER A 17 11.30 8.24 -7.90
N GLY A 18 12.48 8.50 -7.32
CA GLY A 18 13.57 7.51 -7.25
C GLY A 18 13.27 6.35 -6.30
N LEU A 19 12.19 6.44 -5.51
CA LEU A 19 11.77 5.43 -4.55
C LEU A 19 10.86 4.35 -5.17
N SER A 20 10.47 4.55 -6.42
CA SER A 20 9.60 3.68 -7.20
C SER A 20 10.42 2.65 -7.98
N VAL A 21 10.01 1.39 -7.93
CA VAL A 21 10.65 0.26 -8.64
C VAL A 21 9.75 -0.31 -9.75
N SER A 22 8.45 0.03 -9.74
CA SER A 22 7.54 -0.32 -10.82
C SER A 22 6.58 0.82 -11.15
N ALA A 23 6.01 0.80 -12.35
CA ALA A 23 4.97 1.74 -12.78
C ALA A 23 4.01 1.09 -13.79
N VAL A 24 2.75 1.52 -13.80
CA VAL A 24 1.75 1.03 -14.76
C VAL A 24 1.63 1.98 -15.94
N CYS A 25 1.83 1.46 -17.15
CA CYS A 25 1.68 2.23 -18.37
C CYS A 25 0.21 2.66 -18.55
N ARG A 26 -0.04 3.97 -18.56
CA ARG A 26 -1.40 4.52 -18.69
C ARG A 26 -2.10 4.15 -20.00
N GLN A 27 -1.33 3.89 -21.07
CA GLN A 27 -1.88 3.60 -22.41
C GLN A 27 -2.34 2.16 -22.57
N CYS A 28 -1.53 1.18 -22.12
CA CYS A 28 -1.77 -0.24 -22.40
C CYS A 28 -1.89 -1.11 -21.15
N GLN A 29 -1.84 -0.50 -19.97
CA GLN A 29 -1.92 -1.12 -18.65
C GLN A 29 -0.79 -2.12 -18.35
N THR A 30 0.31 -2.11 -19.11
CA THR A 30 1.49 -2.94 -18.80
C THR A 30 2.11 -2.50 -17.48
N LEU A 31 2.33 -3.45 -16.57
CA LEU A 31 3.18 -3.26 -15.40
C LEU A 31 4.64 -3.25 -15.87
N VAL A 32 5.32 -2.14 -15.69
CA VAL A 32 6.72 -1.95 -16.06
C VAL A 32 7.56 -1.97 -14.80
N VAL A 33 8.56 -2.84 -14.75
CA VAL A 33 9.47 -2.98 -13.61
C VAL A 33 10.83 -2.42 -14.00
N ARG A 34 11.42 -1.63 -13.12
CA ARG A 34 12.77 -1.09 -13.29
C ARG A 34 13.79 -2.08 -12.72
N ARG A 35 14.78 -2.44 -13.52
CA ARG A 35 15.98 -3.18 -13.09
C ARG A 35 17.20 -2.33 -13.40
N ASP A 36 17.76 -1.71 -12.38
CA ASP A 36 18.91 -0.79 -12.49
C ASP A 36 18.66 0.37 -13.48
N ALA A 37 19.30 0.29 -14.65
CA ALA A 37 19.20 1.28 -15.74
C ALA A 37 18.16 0.91 -16.81
N ASP A 38 17.63 -0.32 -16.79
CA ASP A 38 16.69 -0.84 -17.77
C ASP A 38 15.29 -1.05 -17.19
N ILE A 39 14.33 -1.32 -18.08
CA ILE A 39 12.96 -1.66 -17.71
C ILE A 39 12.47 -2.91 -18.45
N GLU A 40 11.60 -3.66 -17.78
CA GLU A 40 10.98 -4.87 -18.32
C GLU A 40 9.45 -4.83 -18.17
N ALA A 41 8.75 -5.52 -19.06
CA ALA A 41 7.30 -5.70 -18.96
C ALA A 41 6.96 -6.94 -18.13
N MET A 42 6.17 -6.76 -17.08
CA MET A 42 5.68 -7.81 -16.17
C MET A 42 4.16 -7.98 -16.31
N GLY A 43 3.72 -8.28 -17.54
CA GLY A 43 2.31 -8.51 -17.84
C GLY A 43 1.46 -7.23 -17.87
N LYS A 44 0.15 -7.40 -18.02
CA LYS A 44 -0.84 -6.32 -18.03
C LYS A 44 -1.69 -6.34 -16.77
N MET A 45 -1.84 -5.17 -16.16
CA MET A 45 -2.79 -4.92 -15.09
C MET A 45 -4.20 -4.87 -15.65
N ALA A 46 -5.18 -5.18 -14.80
CA ALA A 46 -6.57 -4.91 -15.13
C ALA A 46 -6.81 -3.41 -15.04
N GLU A 47 -7.66 -2.89 -15.93
CA GLU A 47 -8.28 -1.59 -15.70
C GLU A 47 -9.09 -1.69 -14.40
N LEU A 48 -8.78 -0.83 -13.43
CA LEU A 48 -9.50 -0.81 -12.17
C LEU A 48 -10.92 -0.32 -12.46
N PRO A 49 -11.97 -1.08 -12.05
CA PRO A 49 -13.33 -0.58 -12.15
C PRO A 49 -13.44 0.74 -11.41
N GLN A 50 -14.24 1.67 -11.94
CA GLN A 50 -14.55 2.91 -11.23
C GLN A 50 -14.97 2.57 -9.79
N ASP A 51 -14.34 3.25 -8.85
CA ASP A 51 -14.65 3.19 -7.43
C ASP A 51 -14.99 4.58 -6.91
N MET A 52 -15.49 4.61 -5.69
CA MET A 52 -15.93 5.82 -5.02
C MET A 52 -14.79 6.59 -4.35
N SER A 53 -13.52 6.22 -4.58
CA SER A 53 -12.40 6.94 -3.99
C SER A 53 -12.30 8.34 -4.61
N PRO A 54 -12.26 9.43 -3.84
CA PRO A 54 -12.02 10.76 -4.39
C PRO A 54 -10.57 10.95 -4.83
N PHE A 55 -9.65 10.07 -4.42
CA PHE A 55 -8.24 10.18 -4.73
C PHE A 55 -7.91 9.74 -6.15
N GLN A 56 -6.83 10.31 -6.67
CA GLN A 56 -6.24 9.97 -7.96
C GLN A 56 -4.73 10.18 -7.92
N ILE A 57 -4.00 9.61 -8.90
CA ILE A 57 -2.58 9.90 -9.05
C ILE A 57 -2.38 11.41 -9.24
N GLY A 58 -1.53 12.00 -8.41
CA GLY A 58 -1.27 13.44 -8.34
C GLY A 58 -2.08 14.19 -7.30
N THR A 59 -2.99 13.53 -6.56
CA THR A 59 -3.60 14.11 -5.36
C THR A 59 -2.49 14.57 -4.40
N GLN A 60 -2.67 15.77 -3.85
CA GLN A 60 -1.81 16.31 -2.79
C GLN A 60 -2.57 16.26 -1.47
N ALA A 61 -1.89 15.93 -0.38
CA ALA A 61 -2.44 15.88 0.98
C ALA A 61 -1.34 16.22 1.99
N PHE A 62 -1.62 16.06 3.28
CA PHE A 62 -0.68 16.35 4.35
C PHE A 62 -0.66 15.27 5.44
N ASP A 63 0.53 15.02 5.98
CA ASP A 63 0.76 14.36 7.26
C ASP A 63 1.28 15.40 8.27
N GLY A 64 0.39 15.91 9.13
CA GLY A 64 0.73 17.03 10.01
C GLY A 64 1.08 18.28 9.19
N THR A 65 2.32 18.73 9.22
CA THR A 65 2.79 19.86 8.39
C THR A 65 3.52 19.44 7.12
N VAL A 66 3.77 18.15 6.94
CA VAL A 66 4.54 17.62 5.80
C VAL A 66 3.58 17.34 4.64
N GLY A 67 3.86 17.91 3.47
CA GLY A 67 3.11 17.61 2.25
C GLY A 67 3.40 16.19 1.76
N ILE A 68 2.37 15.52 1.24
CA ILE A 68 2.45 14.21 0.62
C ILE A 68 1.77 14.23 -0.75
N GLY A 69 2.40 13.60 -1.74
CA GLY A 69 1.86 13.42 -3.08
C GLY A 69 1.54 11.96 -3.36
N LEU A 70 0.30 11.64 -3.73
CA LEU A 70 -0.09 10.29 -4.13
C LEU A 70 0.44 10.00 -5.55
N VAL A 71 1.39 9.07 -5.66
CA VAL A 71 2.07 8.76 -6.93
C VAL A 71 1.77 7.35 -7.44
N GLY A 72 1.18 6.50 -6.60
CA GLY A 72 0.77 5.15 -6.96
C GLY A 72 -0.46 4.67 -6.22
N ARG A 73 -1.00 3.56 -6.69
CA ARG A 73 -2.12 2.88 -6.07
C ARG A 73 -2.05 1.38 -6.30
N ILE A 74 -2.37 0.62 -5.27
CA ILE A 74 -2.72 -0.80 -5.37
C ILE A 74 -4.17 -0.95 -4.90
N ARG A 75 -5.00 -1.65 -5.68
CA ARG A 75 -6.31 -2.08 -5.22
C ARG A 75 -6.24 -3.53 -4.79
N MET A 76 -6.65 -3.78 -3.56
CA MET A 76 -6.63 -5.08 -2.93
C MET A 76 -8.05 -5.62 -2.81
N ALA A 77 -8.22 -6.92 -3.01
CA ALA A 77 -9.48 -7.62 -2.83
C ALA A 77 -9.31 -8.75 -1.82
N TRP A 78 -10.31 -8.93 -0.97
CA TRP A 78 -10.40 -10.07 -0.04
C TRP A 78 -11.82 -10.63 -0.08
N ALA A 79 -12.10 -11.61 0.79
CA ALA A 79 -13.38 -12.34 0.78
C ALA A 79 -14.61 -11.42 0.86
N ASP A 80 -14.52 -10.34 1.65
CA ASP A 80 -15.67 -9.50 1.99
C ASP A 80 -15.58 -8.07 1.43
N GLY A 81 -14.61 -7.76 0.55
CA GLY A 81 -14.57 -6.44 -0.07
C GLY A 81 -13.25 -6.05 -0.70
N PHE A 82 -13.05 -4.73 -0.79
CA PHE A 82 -11.89 -4.11 -1.42
C PHE A 82 -11.39 -2.94 -0.58
N TRP A 83 -10.12 -2.61 -0.72
CA TRP A 83 -9.55 -1.37 -0.24
C TRP A 83 -8.47 -0.88 -1.20
N ASN A 84 -8.04 0.36 -1.01
CA ASN A 84 -6.96 0.96 -1.76
C ASN A 84 -5.76 1.25 -0.86
N GLU A 85 -4.58 0.96 -1.38
CA GLU A 85 -3.30 1.39 -0.82
C GLU A 85 -2.72 2.44 -1.76
N TRP A 86 -2.80 3.71 -1.38
CA TRP A 86 -2.25 4.82 -2.13
C TRP A 86 -0.80 5.04 -1.73
N PHE A 87 0.14 4.78 -2.63
CA PHE A 87 1.55 5.05 -2.40
C PHE A 87 1.81 6.56 -2.49
N PHE A 88 2.42 7.11 -1.44
CA PHE A 88 2.79 8.51 -1.39
C PHE A 88 4.27 8.75 -1.15
N VAL A 89 4.73 9.92 -1.59
CA VAL A 89 6.06 10.46 -1.30
C VAL A 89 5.86 11.78 -0.56
N CYS A 90 6.63 11.97 0.51
CA CYS A 90 6.62 13.17 1.35
C CYS A 90 7.60 14.22 0.81
N ASP A 91 7.31 15.49 1.04
CA ASP A 91 8.21 16.61 0.72
C ASP A 91 9.56 16.52 1.46
N ASP A 92 9.59 15.83 2.60
CA ASP A 92 10.81 15.57 3.39
C ASP A 92 11.61 14.33 2.92
N GLY A 93 11.19 13.70 1.82
CA GLY A 93 11.84 12.55 1.21
C GLY A 93 11.44 11.19 1.78
N ARG A 94 10.56 11.13 2.80
CA ARG A 94 9.95 9.87 3.25
C ARG A 94 8.95 9.34 2.22
N LYS A 95 8.55 8.08 2.39
CA LYS A 95 7.52 7.42 1.58
C LYS A 95 6.64 6.56 2.48
N GLY A 96 5.39 6.37 2.08
CA GLY A 96 4.44 5.60 2.86
C GLY A 96 3.18 5.27 2.07
N TRP A 97 2.17 4.81 2.79
CA TRP A 97 0.90 4.38 2.24
C TRP A 97 -0.26 5.06 2.95
N LEU A 98 -1.20 5.56 2.14
CA LEU A 98 -2.53 5.97 2.58
C LEU A 98 -3.49 4.83 2.29
N SER A 99 -3.85 4.08 3.32
CA SER A 99 -4.84 3.02 3.26
C SER A 99 -6.24 3.65 3.29
N GLU A 100 -7.09 3.27 2.35
CA GLU A 100 -8.47 3.75 2.22
C GLU A 100 -9.41 2.55 2.14
N ALA A 101 -10.23 2.38 3.19
CA ALA A 101 -11.20 1.30 3.28
C ALA A 101 -12.50 1.82 3.91
N GLN A 102 -13.62 1.73 3.17
CA GLN A 102 -14.97 2.03 3.70
C GLN A 102 -15.10 3.40 4.37
N GLY A 103 -14.41 4.42 3.85
CA GLY A 103 -14.42 5.78 4.40
C GLY A 103 -13.45 6.02 5.56
N THR A 104 -12.71 4.99 5.97
CA THR A 104 -11.60 5.10 6.93
C THR A 104 -10.29 5.31 6.19
N TYR A 105 -9.46 6.20 6.74
CA TYR A 105 -8.15 6.55 6.19
C TYR A 105 -7.06 6.31 7.22
N ALA A 106 -5.91 5.80 6.78
CA ALA A 106 -4.77 5.62 7.65
C ALA A 106 -3.48 5.92 6.91
N LEU A 107 -2.57 6.67 7.54
CA LEU A 107 -1.23 6.93 7.01
C LEU A 107 -0.25 6.00 7.70
N SER A 108 0.58 5.31 6.93
CA SER A 108 1.60 4.41 7.46
C SER A 108 2.94 4.53 6.74
N TYR A 109 3.98 4.14 7.46
CA TYR A 109 5.36 4.11 7.00
C TYR A 109 5.94 2.72 7.27
N GLU A 110 6.83 2.28 6.39
CA GLU A 110 7.52 1.01 6.58
C GLU A 110 8.48 1.10 7.78
N TYR A 111 8.36 0.13 8.69
CA TYR A 111 9.25 -0.05 9.82
C TYR A 111 10.46 -0.88 9.38
N THR A 112 11.61 -0.21 9.28
CA THR A 112 12.84 -0.78 8.70
C THR A 112 13.86 -1.26 9.74
N HIS A 113 13.57 -1.10 11.03
CA HIS A 113 14.44 -1.58 12.10
C HIS A 113 14.19 -3.07 12.39
N PRO A 114 15.19 -3.81 12.85
CA PRO A 114 14.98 -5.20 13.25
C PRO A 114 13.92 -5.31 14.36
N LEU A 115 12.98 -6.25 14.19
CA LEU A 115 12.05 -6.60 15.26
C LEU A 115 12.79 -7.32 16.40
N HIS A 116 12.27 -7.19 17.62
CA HIS A 116 12.72 -8.00 18.73
C HIS A 116 12.49 -9.49 18.42
N LYS A 117 13.46 -10.36 18.75
CA LYS A 117 13.44 -11.81 18.40
C LYS A 117 12.15 -12.54 18.82
N ASN A 118 11.56 -12.15 19.95
CA ASN A 118 10.30 -12.74 20.41
C ASN A 118 9.12 -12.35 19.50
N THR A 119 9.05 -11.07 19.09
CA THR A 119 8.05 -10.58 18.14
C THR A 119 8.22 -11.27 16.79
N ASP A 120 9.47 -11.35 16.32
CA ASP A 120 9.84 -12.02 15.08
C ASP A 120 9.37 -13.49 15.06
N GLY A 121 9.72 -14.26 16.09
CA GLY A 121 9.32 -15.66 16.21
C GLY A 121 7.81 -15.87 16.43
N MET A 122 7.09 -14.88 16.97
CA MET A 122 5.61 -14.93 17.03
C MET A 122 5.01 -14.81 15.64
N ILE A 123 5.50 -13.85 14.85
CA ILE A 123 5.05 -13.64 13.47
C ILE A 123 5.29 -14.91 12.66
N ASP A 124 6.49 -15.47 12.68
CA ASP A 124 6.81 -16.68 11.93
C ASP A 124 5.86 -17.85 12.23
N ARG A 125 5.43 -18.00 13.50
CA ARG A 125 4.43 -19.01 13.88
C ARG A 125 3.06 -18.73 13.29
N TRP A 126 2.62 -17.47 13.26
CA TRP A 126 1.33 -17.11 12.66
C TRP A 126 1.32 -17.31 11.14
N VAL A 127 2.45 -17.04 10.50
CA VAL A 127 2.66 -17.24 9.05
C VAL A 127 2.66 -18.72 8.70
N ALA A 128 3.38 -19.53 9.47
CA ALA A 128 3.42 -20.99 9.28
C ALA A 128 2.07 -21.66 9.55
N GLY A 129 1.18 -21.02 10.32
CA GLY A 129 -0.14 -21.52 10.62
C GLY A 129 -1.04 -21.60 9.38
N LYS A 130 -1.52 -22.81 9.05
CA LYS A 130 -2.37 -23.06 7.88
C LYS A 130 -3.86 -22.83 8.18
N GLY A 131 -4.56 -22.19 7.24
CA GLY A 131 -6.03 -22.00 7.23
C GLY A 131 -6.57 -20.85 8.11
N ASN A 132 -7.89 -20.64 8.10
CA ASN A 132 -8.61 -19.65 8.95
C ASN A 132 -8.62 -20.00 10.46
N LYS A 133 -7.80 -20.97 10.90
CA LYS A 133 -7.80 -21.50 12.28
C LYS A 133 -6.67 -20.96 13.16
N VAL A 134 -5.81 -20.09 12.64
CA VAL A 134 -4.89 -19.35 13.52
C VAL A 134 -5.69 -18.22 14.16
N ALA A 135 -6.26 -18.48 15.34
CA ALA A 135 -6.92 -17.46 16.14
C ALA A 135 -5.84 -16.50 16.69
N ILE A 136 -5.47 -15.53 15.87
CA ILE A 136 -4.54 -14.49 16.29
C ILE A 136 -5.24 -13.28 16.90
N VAL A 137 -6.53 -13.07 16.62
CA VAL A 137 -7.29 -11.93 17.13
C VAL A 137 -7.21 -11.91 18.65
N GLY A 138 -6.87 -10.75 19.21
CA GLY A 138 -6.62 -10.57 20.65
C GLY A 138 -5.20 -10.92 21.11
N GLN A 139 -4.36 -11.54 20.28
CA GLN A 139 -2.94 -11.69 20.60
C GLN A 139 -2.23 -10.34 20.48
N THR A 140 -1.22 -10.14 21.32
CA THR A 140 -0.47 -8.89 21.37
C THR A 140 0.97 -9.08 20.93
N LEU A 141 1.55 -8.02 20.39
CA LEU A 141 2.97 -7.91 20.13
C LEU A 141 3.47 -6.53 20.56
N LYS A 142 4.80 -6.40 20.63
CA LYS A 142 5.45 -5.15 21.00
C LYS A 142 6.41 -4.72 19.88
N ILE A 143 6.28 -3.48 19.43
CA ILE A 143 7.20 -2.82 18.49
C ILE A 143 7.56 -1.47 19.10
N GLU A 144 8.86 -1.17 19.24
CA GLU A 144 9.35 0.10 19.79
C GLU A 144 8.70 0.55 21.10
N GLY A 145 8.44 -0.40 22.03
CA GLY A 145 7.82 -0.04 23.31
C GLY A 145 6.28 -0.07 23.29
N GLN A 146 5.66 0.11 22.13
CA GLN A 146 4.21 0.13 21.96
C GLN A 146 3.63 -1.28 21.86
N VAL A 147 2.51 -1.51 22.55
CA VAL A 147 1.75 -2.76 22.44
C VAL A 147 0.68 -2.61 21.37
N TYR A 148 0.59 -3.62 20.52
CA TYR A 148 -0.41 -3.73 19.47
C TYR A 148 -1.17 -5.05 19.64
N THR A 149 -2.48 -5.02 19.45
CA THR A 149 -3.39 -6.17 19.55
C THR A 149 -3.89 -6.52 18.16
N ALA A 150 -3.75 -7.77 17.77
CA ALA A 150 -4.24 -8.26 16.49
C ALA A 150 -5.76 -8.15 16.40
N THR A 151 -6.24 -7.53 15.34
CA THR A 151 -7.66 -7.29 15.10
C THR A 151 -8.15 -8.02 13.87
N ASP A 152 -7.26 -8.27 12.91
CA ASP A 152 -7.62 -8.99 11.69
C ASP A 152 -6.46 -9.82 11.13
N ARG A 153 -6.83 -10.86 10.40
CA ARG A 153 -5.93 -11.67 9.57
C ARG A 153 -6.67 -12.01 8.29
N LYS A 154 -6.15 -11.52 7.16
CA LYS A 154 -6.81 -11.73 5.87
C LYS A 154 -5.84 -12.13 4.77
N LEU A 155 -6.33 -12.95 3.85
CA LEU A 155 -5.70 -13.17 2.56
C LEU A 155 -6.32 -12.19 1.57
N ALA A 156 -5.47 -11.52 0.80
CA ALA A 156 -5.92 -10.58 -0.20
C ALA A 156 -5.11 -10.67 -1.48
N ASP A 157 -5.76 -10.35 -2.59
CA ASP A 157 -5.19 -10.40 -3.92
C ASP A 157 -5.08 -8.99 -4.50
N CYS A 158 -3.94 -8.68 -5.10
CA CYS A 158 -3.79 -7.48 -5.93
C CYS A 158 -4.68 -7.61 -7.17
N VAL A 159 -5.70 -6.75 -7.30
CA VAL A 159 -6.59 -6.78 -8.47
C VAL A 159 -6.17 -5.81 -9.56
N GLY A 160 -5.43 -4.76 -9.21
CA GLY A 160 -4.86 -3.83 -10.17
C GLY A 160 -4.01 -2.76 -9.48
N CYS A 161 -3.26 -2.02 -10.29
CA CYS A 161 -2.35 -0.97 -9.85
C CYS A 161 -2.41 0.22 -10.79
N GLU A 162 -2.10 1.41 -10.27
CA GLU A 162 -2.00 2.65 -11.03
C GLU A 162 -0.76 3.42 -10.59
N GLY A 163 -0.19 4.24 -11.49
CA GLY A 163 0.96 5.08 -11.16
C GLY A 163 2.23 4.28 -10.89
N GLU A 164 3.05 4.77 -9.96
CA GLU A 164 4.34 4.19 -9.59
C GLU A 164 4.29 3.53 -8.22
N LEU A 165 5.03 2.45 -8.00
CA LEU A 165 5.03 1.71 -6.73
C LEU A 165 6.45 1.42 -6.24
N PRO A 166 6.66 1.36 -4.91
CA PRO A 166 7.94 1.02 -4.31
C PRO A 166 8.19 -0.50 -4.30
N ILE A 167 7.21 -1.28 -4.75
CA ILE A 167 7.22 -2.73 -4.85
C ILE A 167 6.72 -3.18 -6.22
N VAL A 168 6.87 -4.48 -6.51
CA VAL A 168 6.28 -5.13 -7.68
C VAL A 168 5.05 -5.90 -7.20
N SER A 169 3.87 -5.57 -7.73
CA SER A 169 2.59 -6.19 -7.33
C SER A 169 1.74 -6.56 -8.55
N PRO A 170 2.13 -7.59 -9.33
CA PRO A 170 1.33 -8.09 -10.45
C PRO A 170 -0.07 -8.51 -10.02
N ARG A 171 -1.00 -8.42 -10.98
CA ARG A 171 -2.38 -8.88 -10.79
C ARG A 171 -2.41 -10.35 -10.34
N GLY A 172 -3.23 -10.63 -9.34
CA GLY A 172 -3.37 -11.96 -8.75
C GLY A 172 -2.27 -12.32 -7.75
N GLN A 173 -1.32 -11.41 -7.50
CA GLN A 173 -0.40 -11.57 -6.37
C GLN A 173 -1.19 -11.59 -5.07
N ARG A 174 -1.06 -12.70 -4.35
CA ARG A 174 -1.66 -12.89 -3.04
C ARG A 174 -0.71 -12.45 -1.94
N SER A 175 -1.23 -11.69 -0.99
CA SER A 175 -0.57 -11.37 0.27
C SER A 175 -1.39 -11.88 1.46
N LEU A 176 -0.68 -12.20 2.55
CA LEU A 176 -1.24 -12.44 3.87
C LEU A 176 -0.98 -11.21 4.72
N SER A 177 -2.05 -10.55 5.14
CA SER A 177 -2.00 -9.37 6.00
C SER A 177 -2.49 -9.71 7.42
N PHE A 178 -1.80 -9.15 8.40
CA PHE A 178 -2.19 -9.12 9.80
C PHE A 178 -2.29 -7.66 10.25
N ASP A 179 -3.47 -7.25 10.70
CA ASP A 179 -3.72 -5.89 11.18
C ASP A 179 -3.78 -5.89 12.70
N PHE A 180 -3.18 -4.87 13.30
CA PHE A 180 -3.12 -4.68 14.73
C PHE A 180 -3.46 -3.25 15.10
N MET A 181 -4.18 -3.06 16.19
CA MET A 181 -4.47 -1.74 16.77
C MET A 181 -3.82 -1.59 18.14
N SER A 182 -3.41 -0.38 18.47
CA SER A 182 -3.01 -0.01 19.83
C SER A 182 -4.23 0.46 20.64
N ASP A 183 -3.99 0.90 21.88
CA ASP A 183 -4.95 1.63 22.72
C ASP A 183 -5.09 3.12 22.34
N THR A 184 -4.37 3.55 21.31
CA THR A 184 -4.43 4.87 20.68
C THR A 184 -4.79 4.73 19.20
N ASP A 185 -4.79 5.83 18.44
CA ASP A 185 -5.04 5.81 16.98
C ASP A 185 -3.93 5.13 16.16
N MET A 186 -2.87 4.64 16.82
CA MET A 186 -1.78 3.93 16.17
C MET A 186 -2.19 2.50 15.80
N PHE A 187 -1.71 2.06 14.64
CA PHE A 187 -1.86 0.70 14.16
C PHE A 187 -0.53 0.16 13.64
N ALA A 188 -0.48 -1.15 13.48
CA ALA A 188 0.58 -1.83 12.75
C ALA A 188 -0.03 -2.85 11.80
N THR A 189 0.59 -3.02 10.63
CA THR A 189 0.23 -4.06 9.66
C THR A 189 1.47 -4.87 9.33
N ILE A 190 1.34 -6.19 9.30
CA ILE A 190 2.37 -7.09 8.81
C ILE A 190 1.84 -7.68 7.51
N ASP A 191 2.47 -7.31 6.39
CA ASP A 191 2.13 -7.82 5.08
C ASP A 191 3.17 -8.81 4.59
N ILE A 192 2.71 -9.92 4.04
CA ILE A 192 3.56 -11.01 3.58
C ILE A 192 3.14 -11.40 2.18
N GLY A 193 3.98 -11.07 1.21
CA GLY A 193 3.75 -11.30 -0.20
C GLY A 193 5.07 -11.51 -0.91
N ASN A 194 5.05 -12.30 -1.99
CA ASN A 194 6.24 -12.56 -2.82
C ASN A 194 7.48 -13.10 -2.05
N GLY A 195 7.27 -13.79 -0.93
CA GLY A 195 8.34 -14.31 -0.07
C GLY A 195 9.00 -13.27 0.83
N GLU A 196 8.53 -12.03 0.80
CA GLU A 196 9.01 -10.93 1.64
C GLU A 196 7.99 -10.62 2.73
N ARG A 197 8.49 -10.01 3.81
CA ARG A 197 7.69 -9.53 4.95
C ARG A 197 7.96 -8.06 5.13
N HIS A 198 6.89 -7.28 5.10
CA HIS A 198 6.90 -5.85 5.38
C HIS A 198 6.12 -5.58 6.66
N VAL A 199 6.62 -4.62 7.44
CA VAL A 199 5.94 -4.15 8.65
C VAL A 199 5.67 -2.67 8.44
N PHE A 200 4.42 -2.27 8.62
CA PHE A 200 4.01 -0.88 8.54
C PHE A 200 3.50 -0.44 9.90
N ILE A 201 3.88 0.77 10.30
CA ILE A 201 3.37 1.42 11.50
C ILE A 201 2.76 2.74 11.05
N GLY A 202 1.58 3.05 11.57
CA GLY A 202 0.84 4.21 11.15
C GLY A 202 -0.18 4.65 12.16
N ARG A 203 -1.03 5.58 11.73
CA ARG A 203 -2.16 6.08 12.51
C ARG A 203 -3.38 6.26 11.62
N TYR A 204 -4.56 6.10 12.19
CA TYR A 204 -5.80 6.54 11.56
C TYR A 204 -5.81 8.07 11.47
N VAL A 205 -6.42 8.58 10.40
CA VAL A 205 -6.54 10.01 10.13
C VAL A 205 -7.95 10.34 9.68
N GLU A 206 -8.43 11.52 10.06
CA GLU A 206 -9.71 12.01 9.57
C GLU A 206 -9.55 12.60 8.16
N TRP A 207 -10.63 12.57 7.39
CA TRP A 207 -10.67 13.17 6.04
C TRP A 207 -10.19 14.63 6.04
N THR A 208 -10.60 15.40 7.04
CA THR A 208 -10.24 16.81 7.17
C THR A 208 -8.76 17.04 7.47
N ASP A 209 -8.09 16.09 8.11
CA ASP A 209 -6.67 16.22 8.48
C ASP A 209 -5.77 16.13 7.25
N LEU A 210 -6.17 15.30 6.28
CA LEU A 210 -5.45 15.11 5.02
C LEU A 210 -5.37 16.40 4.21
N ARG A 211 -6.37 17.29 4.34
CA ARG A 211 -6.47 18.55 3.56
C ARG A 211 -6.21 18.30 2.07
N ALA A 212 -6.82 17.23 1.56
CA ALA A 212 -6.51 16.72 0.23
C ALA A 212 -7.01 17.66 -0.87
N SER A 213 -6.23 17.77 -1.94
CA SER A 213 -6.54 18.58 -3.13
C SER A 213 -6.18 17.81 -4.40
N ASN A 214 -6.64 18.31 -5.55
CA ASN A 214 -6.60 17.58 -6.83
C ASN A 214 -7.33 16.22 -6.73
N LEU A 215 -8.61 16.28 -6.34
CA LEU A 215 -9.50 15.14 -6.19
C LEU A 215 -10.33 14.92 -7.45
N LYS A 216 -10.68 13.67 -7.74
CA LYS A 216 -11.61 13.35 -8.83
C LYS A 216 -13.05 13.62 -8.38
N PRO A 217 -13.96 14.08 -9.26
CA PRO A 217 -15.36 14.21 -8.93
C PRO A 217 -15.93 12.84 -8.53
N VAL A 218 -16.60 12.77 -7.38
CA VAL A 218 -17.33 11.57 -6.95
C VAL A 218 -18.82 11.84 -7.18
N VAL A 219 -19.47 10.98 -7.97
CA VAL A 219 -20.90 11.11 -8.25
C VAL A 219 -21.68 11.06 -6.93
N GLY A 220 -22.40 12.13 -6.61
CA GLY A 220 -23.17 12.26 -5.37
C GLY A 220 -22.48 12.98 -4.21
N TRP A 221 -21.25 13.47 -4.39
CA TRP A 221 -20.60 14.41 -3.47
C TRP A 221 -20.71 15.82 -4.06
N SER A 222 -21.44 16.70 -3.39
CA SER A 222 -21.62 18.12 -3.73
C SER A 222 -21.24 19.02 -2.57
#